data_AF-A0A2T6BG97-F1
#
_entry.id   AF-A0A2T6BG97-F1
#
_cell.length_a   1.000
_cell.length_b   1.000
_cell.length_c   1.000
_cell.angle_alpha   90.00
_cell.angle_beta   90.00
_cell.angle_gamma   90.00
#
_symmetry.space_group_name_H-M   'P 1'
#
loop_
_entity.id
_entity.type
_entity.pdbx_description
1 polymer ?
#
loop_
_entity_poly.entity_id
_entity_poly.type
_entity_poly.pdbx_seq_one_letter_code
_entity_poly.pdbx_strand_id
1 'polypeptide(L)' 'MHHVNRISSKNQVTLPKQVQDLLDVREGDYITYRIEDGRVYVTKVGLIPFDEIQKLKGKQKPD' A
#
# COMPACT_ATOMS: atom_id res chain seq x y z
N MET A 1 -15.64 5.23 3.88
CA MET A 1 -15.33 4.69 5.23
C MET A 1 -14.04 5.34 5.70
N HIS A 2 -13.97 5.80 6.95
CA HIS A 2 -12.78 6.43 7.51
C HIS A 2 -12.36 5.68 8.78
N HIS A 3 -11.07 5.34 8.88
CA HIS A 3 -10.46 4.81 10.09
C HIS A 3 -9.35 5.75 10.52
N VAL A 4 -9.27 6.03 11.83
CA VAL A 4 -8.17 6.78 12.43
C VAL A 4 -7.31 5.79 13.21
N ASN A 5 -6.04 5.68 12.84
CA ASN A 5 -5.06 4.82 13.51
C ASN A 5 -3.83 5.64 13.86
N ARG A 6 -3.22 5.34 15.01
CA ARG A 6 -1.92 5.90 15.39
C ARG A 6 -0.80 5.14 14.67
N ILE A 7 0.21 5.87 14.21
CA ILE A 7 1.47 5.27 13.73
C ILE A 7 2.24 4.70 14.94
N SER A 8 2.66 3.44 14.85
CA SER A 8 3.44 2.78 15.90
C SER A 8 4.86 3.36 15.99
N SER A 9 5.59 3.02 17.06
CA SER A 9 7.01 3.42 17.21
C SER A 9 7.93 2.91 16.10
N LYS A 10 7.49 1.91 15.32
CA LYS A 10 8.20 1.36 14.17
C LYS A 10 7.76 1.99 12.83
N ASN A 11 7.05 3.12 12.86
CA ASN A 11 6.49 3.78 11.67
C ASN A 11 5.52 2.88 10.88
N GLN A 12 4.81 1.99 11.57
CA GLN A 12 3.81 1.09 10.96
C GLN A 12 2.40 1.53 11.34
N VAL A 13 1.45 1.33 10.43
CA VAL A 13 0.01 1.45 10.71
C VAL A 13 -0.65 0.09 10.60
N THR A 14 -1.58 -0.20 11.51
CA THR A 14 -2.38 -1.41 11.45
C THR A 14 -3.43 -1.29 10.36
N LEU A 15 -3.53 -2.28 9.48
CA LEU A 15 -4.63 -2.39 8.53
C LEU A 15 -5.87 -2.93 9.28
N PRO A 16 -6.99 -2.17 9.37
CA PRO A 16 -8.19 -2.66 10.04
C PRO A 16 -8.73 -3.92 9.35
N LYS A 17 -9.31 -4.84 10.14
CA LYS A 17 -9.81 -6.14 9.64
C LYS A 17 -10.73 -6.00 8.42
N GLN A 18 -11.64 -5.02 8.44
CA GLN A 18 -12.53 -4.74 7.31
C GLN A 18 -11.77 -4.37 6.03
N VAL A 19 -10.69 -3.59 6.12
CA VAL A 19 -9.86 -3.24 4.95
C VAL A 19 -9.08 -4.45 4.47
N GLN A 20 -8.57 -5.27 5.39
CA GLN A 20 -7.92 -6.54 5.06
C GLN A 20 -8.85 -7.46 4.27
N ASP A 21 -10.10 -7.61 4.71
CA ASP A 21 -11.09 -8.48 4.08
C ASP A 21 -11.52 -7.96 2.71
N LEU A 22 -11.74 -6.65 2.58
CA LEU A 22 -12.11 -6.02 1.31
C LEU A 22 -11.02 -6.09 0.24
N LEU A 23 -9.75 -6.05 0.65
CA LEU A 23 -8.61 -6.13 -0.27
C LEU A 23 -8.06 -7.57 -0.40
N ASP A 24 -8.62 -8.54 0.34
CA ASP A 24 -8.12 -9.92 0.51
C ASP A 24 -6.60 -9.96 0.76
N VAL A 25 -6.08 -9.06 1.60
CA VAL A 25 -4.64 -8.99 1.88
C VAL A 25 -4.28 -9.98 2.98
N ARG A 26 -3.30 -10.84 2.71
CA ARG A 26 -2.80 -11.84 3.65
C ARG A 26 -1.36 -11.55 4.06
N GLU A 27 -0.93 -12.20 5.14
CA GLU A 27 0.48 -12.16 5.51
C GLU A 27 1.35 -12.68 4.35
N GLY A 28 2.43 -11.96 4.03
CA GLY A 28 3.30 -12.26 2.90
C GLY A 28 2.87 -11.64 1.56
N ASP A 29 1.67 -11.08 1.46
CA ASP A 29 1.26 -10.35 0.25
C ASP A 29 2.07 -9.06 0.07
N TYR A 30 2.37 -8.75 -1.19
CA TYR A 30 2.96 -7.46 -1.55
C TYR A 30 1.87 -6.42 -1.82
N ILE A 31 2.12 -5.21 -1.33
CA ILE A 31 1.34 -4.00 -1.64
C ILE A 31 2.25 -2.94 -2.27
N THR A 32 1.65 -2.01 -3.01
CA THR A 32 2.33 -0.82 -3.51
C THR A 32 1.92 0.41 -2.70
N TYR A 33 2.81 1.40 -2.66
CA TYR A 33 2.51 2.74 -2.17
C TYR A 33 2.61 3.72 -3.35
N ARG A 34 1.57 4.53 -3.53
CA ARG A 34 1.59 5.69 -4.43
C ARG A 34 1.25 6.94 -3.62
N ILE A 35 2.10 7.96 -3.70
CA ILE A 35 1.98 9.20 -2.93
C ILE A 35 1.58 10.32 -3.87
N GLU A 36 0.41 10.91 -3.66
CA GLU A 36 -0.10 12.03 -4.47
C GLU A 36 -0.93 12.96 -3.59
N ASP A 37 -0.70 14.27 -3.68
CA ASP A 37 -1.45 15.33 -2.98
C ASP A 37 -1.59 15.11 -1.46
N GLY A 38 -0.50 14.70 -0.81
CA GLY A 38 -0.48 14.41 0.63
C GLY A 38 -1.27 13.15 1.03
N ARG A 39 -1.71 12.34 0.06
CA ARG A 39 -2.41 11.07 0.26
C ARG A 39 -1.52 9.91 -0.12
N VAL A 40 -1.70 8.80 0.58
CA VAL A 40 -1.08 7.52 0.26
C VAL A 40 -2.17 6.58 -0.25
N TYR A 41 -1.99 6.07 -1.45
CA TYR A 41 -2.81 5.01 -2.03
C TYR A 41 -2.07 3.69 -1.89
N VAL A 42 -2.77 2.69 -1.37
CA VAL A 42 -2.24 1.34 -1.17
C VAL A 42 -2.99 0.37 -2.05
N THR A 43 -2.27 -0.38 -2.88
CA THR A 43 -2.89 -1.33 -3.83
C THR A 43 -2.19 -2.69 -3.72
N LYS A 44 -2.96 -3.78 -3.60
CA LYS A 44 -2.45 -5.16 -3.64
C LYS A 44 -1.78 -5.42 -5.00
N VAL A 45 -0.54 -5.91 -4.99
CA VAL A 45 0.28 -6.07 -6.21
C VAL A 45 -0.38 -7.01 -7.23
N GLY A 46 -1.09 -8.05 -6.79
CA GLY A 46 -1.81 -8.96 -7.68
C GLY A 46 -2.96 -8.32 -8.48
N LEU A 47 -3.37 -7.09 -8.11
CA LEU A 47 -4.39 -6.32 -8.84
C LEU A 47 -3.77 -5.35 -9.86
N ILE A 48 -2.44 -5.28 -9.92
CA ILE A 48 -1.72 -4.35 -10.79
C ILE A 48 -1.12 -5.14 -11.97
N PRO A 49 -1.37 -4.73 -13.22
CA PRO A 49 -0.70 -5.29 -14.38
C PRO A 49 0.83 -5.28 -14.24
N PHE A 50 1.48 -6.35 -14.71
CA PHE A 50 2.94 -6.50 -14.54
C PHE A 50 3.75 -5.36 -15.17
N ASP A 51 3.30 -4.83 -16.31
CA ASP A 51 3.94 -3.70 -16.98
C ASP A 51 3.88 -2.41 -16.13
N GLU A 52 2.79 -2.22 -15.37
CA GLU A 52 2.64 -1.13 -14.43
C GLU A 52 3.58 -1.30 -13.22
N ILE A 53 3.73 -2.52 -12.71
CA ILE A 53 4.72 -2.84 -11.65
C ILE A 53 6.15 -2.45 -12.11
N GLN A 54 6.53 -2.75 -13.35
CA GLN A 54 7.85 -2.38 -13.89
C GLN A 54 8.03 -0.85 -13.96
N LYS A 55 7.01 -0.11 -14.41
CA LYS A 55 7.02 1.36 -14.43
C LYS A 55 7.16 1.96 -13.03
N LEU A 56 6.53 1.35 -12.02
CA LEU A 56 6.63 1.76 -10.61
C LEU A 56 8.03 1.52 -10.02
N LYS A 57 8.69 0.42 -10.37
CA LYS A 57 10.07 0.13 -9.94
C LYS A 57 11.09 1.09 -10.54
N GLY A 58 10.88 1.55 -11.78
CA GLY A 58 11.80 2.44 -12.49
C GLY A 58 11.88 3.89 -11.96
N LYS A 59 10.93 4.33 -11.12
CA LYS A 59 10.90 5.68 -10.55
C LYS A 59 11.53 5.81 -9.16
N GLN A 60 12.00 4.71 -8.56
CA GLN A 60 12.75 4.72 -7.30
C GLN A 60 14.25 4.81 -7.59
N LYS A 61 14.72 5.96 -8.07
CA LYS A 61 16.08 6.43 -7.75
C LYS A 61 15.90 7.62 -6.82
N PRO A 62 16.15 7.47 -5.50
CA PRO A 62 16.32 8.62 -4.65
C PRO A 62 17.65 9.30 -5.01
N ASP A 63 17.63 10.63 -5.12
CA ASP A 63 18.82 11.49 -5.01
C ASP A 63 19.44 11.38 -3.60
#